data_AF-A0A965LER4-F1
#
_entry.id   AF-A0A965LER4-F1
#
_cell.length_a   1.000
_cell.length_b   1.000
_cell.length_c   1.000
_cell.angle_alpha   90.00
_cell.angle_beta   90.00
_cell.angle_gamma   90.00
#
_symmetry.space_group_name_H-M   'P 1'
#
loop_
_entity.id
_entity.type
_entity.pdbx_description
1 polymer ?
#
loop_
_entity_poly.entity_id
_entity_poly.type
_entity_poly.pdbx_seq_one_letter_code
_entity_poly.pdbx_strand_id
1 'polypeptide(L)'
;MWRGSANWDGGRPSPLRRAWPQPTNGFCGTRPKPGTDNPSGKTFHKKVAEIPRFADRFVMAEFLLLQHEPTEGPGTIAEEILGAGHGIRTVRIDQKEKIPEDPGPYLGLVVMGGNMGVYDQGRLPHLRQEISLLERAVKADKAILGVCLGAQLLAAAAGAEVKPGEKEIGWIPVHKMPDACKDPVLRRLPEKFQALMWHGDHFSWFPIWR
;
A
#
# COMPACT_ATOMS: atom_id res chain seq x y z
N MET A 1 6.98 -5.73 -4.13
CA MET A 1 6.96 -7.10 -4.68
C MET A 1 7.91 -7.95 -3.86
N TRP A 2 7.41 -9.05 -3.30
CA TRP A 2 8.09 -9.89 -2.30
C TRP A 2 8.28 -11.30 -2.87
N ARG A 3 9.30 -12.03 -2.40
CA ARG A 3 9.47 -13.47 -2.66
C ARG A 3 9.15 -14.25 -1.39
N GLY A 4 8.18 -15.14 -1.44
CA GLY A 4 8.04 -16.25 -0.50
C GLY A 4 8.99 -17.38 -0.87
N SER A 5 9.59 -18.03 0.13
CA SER A 5 10.26 -19.33 -0.05
C SER A 5 9.70 -20.28 0.99
N ALA A 6 8.84 -21.20 0.56
CA ALA A 6 8.43 -22.35 1.36
C ALA A 6 9.42 -23.49 1.12
N ASN A 7 10.11 -23.96 2.16
CA ASN A 7 10.86 -25.21 2.11
C ASN A 7 9.93 -26.34 2.55
N TRP A 8 9.67 -27.29 1.65
CA TRP A 8 9.05 -28.57 1.95
C TRP A 8 10.08 -29.67 1.70
N ASP A 9 10.41 -30.45 2.74
CA ASP A 9 11.38 -31.55 2.68
C ASP A 9 10.67 -32.85 2.25
N GLY A 10 11.03 -33.36 1.05
CA GLY A 10 10.53 -34.64 0.58
C GLY A 10 10.86 -34.97 -0.88
N GLY A 11 12.13 -35.20 -1.21
CA GLY A 11 12.52 -35.82 -2.50
C GLY A 11 13.82 -35.29 -3.10
N ARG A 12 14.71 -36.19 -3.53
CA ARG A 12 16.11 -35.97 -3.95
C ARG A 12 16.31 -34.94 -5.10
N PRO A 13 17.52 -34.33 -5.20
CA PRO A 13 17.79 -33.18 -6.06
C PRO A 13 18.13 -33.59 -7.50
N SER A 14 17.76 -32.74 -8.46
CA SER A 14 18.38 -32.72 -9.81
C SER A 14 18.95 -31.32 -10.10
N PRO A 15 20.02 -31.21 -10.90
CA PRO A 15 20.97 -30.11 -10.77
C PRO A 15 20.93 -29.19 -11.99
N LEU A 16 20.37 -27.98 -11.87
CA LEU A 16 20.71 -26.86 -12.75
C LEU A 16 20.64 -25.55 -11.95
N ARG A 17 21.66 -25.33 -11.11
CA ARG A 17 21.94 -24.01 -10.53
C ARG A 17 22.52 -23.12 -11.62
N ARG A 18 21.76 -22.12 -12.09
CA ARG A 18 22.38 -20.86 -12.54
C ARG A 18 22.46 -19.95 -11.33
N ALA A 19 23.67 -19.83 -10.79
CA ALA A 19 23.99 -18.90 -9.73
C ALA A 19 23.83 -17.46 -10.25
N TRP A 20 23.03 -16.67 -9.54
CA TRP A 20 22.99 -15.22 -9.71
C TRP A 20 24.07 -14.59 -8.80
N PRO A 21 24.79 -13.55 -9.26
CA PRO A 21 25.88 -12.94 -8.50
C PRO A 21 25.37 -12.24 -7.24
N GLN A 22 26.05 -12.45 -6.12
CA GLN A 22 25.82 -11.79 -4.83
C GLN A 22 26.38 -10.36 -4.85
N PRO A 23 25.62 -9.31 -4.55
CA PRO A 23 26.17 -7.98 -4.32
C PRO A 23 26.51 -7.77 -2.83
N THR A 24 27.64 -7.08 -2.64
CA THR A 24 28.33 -6.79 -1.38
C THR A 24 27.52 -5.97 -0.37
N ASN A 25 27.72 -6.30 0.91
CA ASN A 25 27.14 -5.65 2.09
C ASN A 25 27.28 -4.11 2.07
N GLY A 26 26.16 -3.40 1.88
CA GLY A 26 26.03 -1.98 2.18
C GLY A 26 25.29 -1.79 3.51
N PHE A 27 26.05 -1.66 4.60
CA PHE A 27 25.51 -1.43 5.95
C PHE A 27 24.90 -0.01 6.04
N CYS A 28 23.64 0.10 6.47
CA CYS A 28 23.01 1.39 6.74
C CYS A 28 23.40 1.88 8.14
N GLY A 29 24.17 2.97 8.21
CA GLY A 29 24.79 3.48 9.43
C GLY A 29 23.82 4.00 10.52
N THR A 30 24.31 4.05 11.75
CA THR A 30 23.61 4.50 12.96
C THR A 30 23.66 6.02 13.16
N ARG A 31 22.65 6.56 13.87
CA ARG A 31 22.31 7.98 14.05
C ARG A 31 23.25 8.70 15.06
N PRO A 32 23.64 9.99 14.88
CA PRO A 32 24.32 10.76 15.93
C PRO A 32 23.34 11.33 16.98
N LYS A 33 23.81 11.48 18.23
CA LYS A 33 23.07 12.09 19.36
C LYS A 33 23.03 13.62 19.27
N PRO A 34 21.99 14.31 19.79
CA PRO A 34 21.95 15.76 19.83
C PRO A 34 22.76 16.33 21.00
N GLY A 35 23.58 17.35 20.70
CA GLY A 35 24.29 18.17 21.68
C GLY A 35 23.37 19.22 22.30
N THR A 36 23.57 19.45 23.59
CA THR A 36 22.89 20.47 24.40
C THR A 36 23.68 21.76 24.36
N ASP A 37 23.10 22.85 23.89
CA ASP A 37 23.57 24.20 24.22
C ASP A 37 22.39 25.18 24.22
N ASN A 38 22.26 25.91 25.32
CA ASN A 38 21.29 26.97 25.57
C ASN A 38 22.07 28.26 25.88
N PRO A 39 21.68 29.42 25.31
CA PRO A 39 21.82 30.64 26.08
C PRO A 39 20.58 31.56 26.02
N SER A 40 20.05 31.81 27.23
CA SER A 40 19.56 33.08 27.78
C SER A 40 19.05 34.20 26.85
N GLY A 41 17.74 34.46 26.94
CA GLY A 41 17.16 35.73 27.43
C GLY A 41 17.47 37.04 26.69
N LYS A 42 16.55 37.45 25.80
CA LYS A 42 16.22 38.86 25.53
C LYS A 42 14.73 39.00 25.19
N THR A 43 14.01 39.78 25.98
CA THR A 43 12.61 40.18 25.75
C THR A 43 12.55 41.26 24.68
N PHE A 44 11.92 40.96 23.55
CA PHE A 44 11.57 41.94 22.52
C PHE A 44 10.05 42.09 22.47
N HIS A 45 9.54 43.24 22.90
CA HIS A 45 8.16 43.65 22.63
C HIS A 45 8.05 44.00 21.14
N LYS A 46 7.65 43.03 20.32
CA LYS A 46 7.26 43.26 18.93
C LYS A 46 5.75 43.47 18.90
N LYS A 47 5.30 44.60 18.32
CA LYS A 47 3.89 44.80 17.92
C LYS A 47 3.42 43.53 17.21
N VAL A 48 2.38 42.89 17.75
CA VAL A 48 1.70 41.78 17.07
C VAL A 48 0.97 42.43 15.89
N ALA A 49 1.61 42.43 14.72
CA ALA A 49 0.88 42.59 13.48
C ALA A 49 -0.16 41.47 13.46
N GLU A 50 -1.43 41.81 13.20
CA GLU A 50 -2.50 40.84 13.07
C GLU A 50 -2.06 39.76 12.08
N ILE A 51 -1.73 38.59 12.60
CA ILE A 51 -1.47 37.40 11.81
C ILE A 51 -2.83 37.06 11.20
N PRO A 52 -2.97 37.00 9.87
CA PRO A 52 -4.21 36.52 9.27
C PRO A 52 -4.48 35.16 9.90
N ARG A 53 -5.62 35.01 10.61
CA ARG A 53 -6.02 33.72 11.16
C ARG A 53 -6.06 32.74 10.00
N PHE A 54 -5.07 31.86 9.93
CA PHE A 54 -4.98 30.74 9.01
C PHE A 54 -6.01 29.65 9.39
N ALA A 55 -7.21 30.08 9.78
CA ALA A 55 -8.27 29.24 10.32
C ALA A 55 -9.35 28.91 9.27
N ASP A 56 -9.19 29.37 8.02
CA ASP A 56 -10.12 29.06 6.95
C ASP A 56 -9.51 28.04 5.98
N ARG A 57 -10.08 26.83 6.03
CA ARG A 57 -9.88 25.61 5.20
C ARG A 57 -8.96 24.52 5.78
N PHE A 58 -9.30 23.99 6.95
CA PHE A 58 -9.17 22.53 7.12
C PHE A 58 -10.22 21.86 6.22
N VAL A 59 -9.92 21.72 4.93
CA VAL A 59 -10.61 20.70 4.13
C VAL A 59 -10.07 19.39 4.69
N MET A 60 -10.90 18.67 5.47
CA MET A 60 -10.60 17.29 5.86
C MET A 60 -10.47 16.50 4.57
N ALA A 61 -9.23 16.25 4.14
CA ALA A 61 -8.96 15.47 2.95
C ALA A 61 -9.53 14.06 3.17
N GLU A 62 -10.23 13.53 2.18
CA GLU A 62 -10.99 12.28 2.31
C GLU A 62 -10.33 11.16 1.50
N PHE A 63 -10.26 9.96 2.07
CA PHE A 63 -9.87 8.74 1.35
C PHE A 63 -11.10 8.02 0.81
N LEU A 64 -10.98 7.44 -0.39
CA LEU A 64 -11.97 6.52 -0.92
C LEU A 64 -11.58 5.09 -0.52
N LEU A 65 -12.49 4.37 0.13
CA LEU A 65 -12.29 2.99 0.54
C LEU A 65 -13.26 2.08 -0.20
N LEU A 66 -12.75 1.09 -0.92
CA LEU A 66 -13.56 0.05 -1.55
C LEU A 66 -13.53 -1.22 -0.69
N GLN A 67 -14.69 -1.67 -0.25
CA GLN A 67 -14.84 -2.88 0.58
C GLN A 67 -15.70 -3.91 -0.16
N HIS A 68 -15.15 -5.11 -0.33
CA HIS A 68 -15.79 -6.18 -1.11
C HIS A 68 -16.64 -7.14 -0.30
N GLU A 69 -16.34 -7.31 0.99
CA GLU A 69 -17.03 -8.24 1.87
C GLU A 69 -17.25 -7.62 3.26
N PRO A 70 -18.35 -7.94 3.97
CA PRO A 70 -18.61 -7.42 5.32
C PRO A 70 -17.51 -7.77 6.32
N THR A 71 -16.90 -8.94 6.17
CA THR A 71 -15.84 -9.46 7.06
C THR A 71 -14.44 -9.00 6.67
N GLU A 72 -14.26 -8.39 5.50
CA GLU A 72 -12.98 -7.86 5.02
C GLU A 72 -12.94 -6.33 5.13
N GLY A 73 -13.25 -5.84 6.34
CA GLY A 73 -13.18 -4.42 6.65
C GLY A 73 -11.73 -3.90 6.70
N PRO A 74 -11.55 -2.56 6.75
CA PRO A 74 -10.23 -1.93 6.73
C PRO A 74 -9.35 -2.19 7.95
N GLY A 75 -9.94 -2.67 9.07
CA GLY A 75 -9.22 -2.84 10.32
C GLY A 75 -8.47 -1.57 10.73
N THR A 76 -7.20 -1.74 11.10
CA THR A 76 -6.33 -0.65 11.55
C THR A 76 -6.09 0.42 10.49
N ILE A 77 -6.27 0.13 9.19
CA ILE A 77 -6.11 1.14 8.12
C ILE A 77 -7.07 2.30 8.33
N ALA A 78 -8.33 2.02 8.66
CA ALA A 78 -9.31 3.08 8.90
C ALA A 78 -8.99 3.87 10.17
N GLU A 79 -8.55 3.19 11.23
CA GLU A 79 -8.15 3.83 12.48
C GLU A 79 -7.00 4.83 12.27
N GLU A 80 -5.98 4.44 11.50
CA GLU A 80 -4.83 5.29 11.20
C GLU A 80 -5.20 6.49 10.32
N ILE A 81 -6.06 6.30 9.31
CA ILE A 81 -6.54 7.41 8.46
C ILE A 81 -7.35 8.42 9.29
N LEU A 82 -8.27 7.94 10.12
CA LEU A 82 -9.08 8.79 11.00
C LEU A 82 -8.22 9.47 12.07
N GLY A 83 -7.27 8.74 12.66
CA GLY A 83 -6.33 9.26 13.65
C GLY A 83 -5.40 10.35 13.10
N ALA A 84 -5.10 10.31 11.80
CA ALA A 84 -4.39 11.38 11.09
C ALA A 84 -5.26 12.61 10.77
N GLY A 85 -6.56 12.59 11.09
CA GLY A 85 -7.49 13.69 10.83
C GLY A 85 -8.02 13.72 9.40
N HIS A 86 -8.06 12.57 8.72
CA HIS A 86 -8.61 12.45 7.37
C HIS A 86 -9.99 11.76 7.39
N GLY A 87 -10.85 12.12 6.45
CA GLY A 87 -12.14 11.47 6.26
C GLY A 87 -12.02 10.15 5.50
N ILE A 88 -13.03 9.29 5.59
CA ILE A 88 -13.16 8.08 4.78
C ILE A 88 -14.56 8.02 4.18
N ARG A 89 -14.61 7.95 2.85
CA ARG A 89 -15.80 7.51 2.12
C ARG A 89 -15.66 6.03 1.79
N THR A 90 -16.44 5.19 2.46
CA THR A 90 -16.54 3.77 2.12
C THR A 90 -17.55 3.57 1.00
N VAL A 91 -17.18 2.72 0.03
CA VAL A 91 -18.05 2.17 -1.01
C VAL A 91 -18.16 0.67 -0.78
N ARG A 92 -19.38 0.21 -0.49
CA ARG A 92 -19.71 -1.20 -0.26
C ARG A 92 -20.05 -1.90 -1.56
N ILE A 93 -19.07 -2.62 -2.11
CA ILE A 93 -19.21 -3.34 -3.38
C ILE A 93 -20.19 -4.51 -3.21
N ASP A 94 -20.19 -5.18 -2.05
CA ASP A 94 -21.16 -6.22 -1.68
C ASP A 94 -22.61 -5.71 -1.70
N GLN A 95 -22.80 -4.43 -1.41
CA GLN A 95 -24.11 -3.76 -1.43
C GLN A 95 -24.41 -3.07 -2.77
N LYS A 96 -23.55 -3.26 -3.78
CA LYS A 96 -23.68 -2.68 -5.12
C LYS A 96 -23.75 -1.15 -5.10
N GLU A 97 -23.08 -0.53 -4.14
CA GLU A 97 -22.95 0.93 -4.12
C GLU A 97 -22.20 1.43 -5.36
N LYS A 98 -22.54 2.64 -5.81
CA LYS A 98 -21.95 3.21 -7.01
C LYS A 98 -20.47 3.53 -6.76
N ILE A 99 -19.60 2.89 -7.54
CA ILE A 99 -18.17 3.20 -7.59
C ILE A 99 -17.99 4.59 -8.26
N PRO A 100 -17.31 5.54 -7.61
CA PRO A 100 -16.95 6.81 -8.24
C PRO A 100 -16.11 6.60 -9.49
N GLU A 101 -16.39 7.36 -10.55
CA GLU A 101 -15.57 7.32 -11.75
C GLU A 101 -14.33 8.20 -11.60
N ASP A 102 -14.46 9.35 -10.93
CA ASP A 102 -13.38 10.32 -10.74
C ASP A 102 -12.70 10.12 -9.38
N PRO A 103 -11.38 9.83 -9.34
CA PRO A 103 -10.61 9.80 -8.10
C PRO A 103 -10.20 11.20 -7.61
N GLY A 104 -10.40 12.25 -8.42
CA GLY A 104 -9.97 13.63 -8.18
C GLY A 104 -10.28 14.17 -6.77
N PRO A 105 -11.52 14.02 -6.25
CA PRO A 105 -11.91 14.54 -4.94
C PRO A 105 -11.18 13.91 -3.74
N TYR A 106 -10.60 12.72 -3.89
CA TYR A 106 -10.02 11.98 -2.78
C TYR A 106 -8.51 12.19 -2.68
N LEU A 107 -7.99 12.20 -1.46
CA LEU A 107 -6.55 12.26 -1.18
C LEU A 107 -5.83 10.98 -1.65
N GLY A 108 -6.49 9.84 -1.47
CA GLY A 108 -5.98 8.53 -1.85
C GLY A 108 -7.06 7.46 -1.80
N LEU A 109 -6.71 6.27 -2.25
CA LEU A 109 -7.61 5.13 -2.35
C LEU A 109 -7.09 3.97 -1.48
N VAL A 110 -8.01 3.30 -0.80
CA VAL A 110 -7.79 2.01 -0.15
C VAL A 110 -8.71 1.00 -0.80
N VAL A 111 -8.15 -0.11 -1.30
CA VAL A 111 -8.91 -1.19 -1.92
C VAL A 111 -8.67 -2.46 -1.13
N MET A 112 -9.72 -2.96 -0.49
CA MET A 112 -9.65 -4.11 0.39
C MET A 112 -9.59 -5.44 -0.38
N GLY A 113 -9.47 -6.53 0.38
CA GLY A 113 -9.56 -7.88 -0.15
C GLY A 113 -10.99 -8.30 -0.48
N GLY A 114 -11.11 -9.45 -1.12
CA GLY A 114 -12.39 -10.13 -1.38
C GLY A 114 -12.15 -11.53 -1.96
N ASN A 115 -13.21 -12.33 -2.02
CA ASN A 115 -13.16 -13.72 -2.51
C ASN A 115 -13.22 -13.85 -4.05
N MET A 116 -13.19 -12.73 -4.77
CA MET A 116 -13.23 -12.69 -6.23
C MET A 116 -11.83 -12.86 -6.84
N GLY A 117 -11.75 -13.38 -8.06
CA GLY A 117 -10.56 -13.26 -8.90
C GLY A 117 -10.64 -12.05 -9.83
N VAL A 118 -9.51 -11.43 -10.16
CA VAL A 118 -9.47 -10.30 -11.14
C VAL A 118 -10.04 -10.70 -12.50
N TYR A 119 -9.98 -11.98 -12.87
CA TYR A 119 -10.51 -12.52 -14.12
C TYR A 119 -12.04 -12.73 -14.12
N ASP A 120 -12.74 -12.53 -13.00
CA ASP A 120 -14.20 -12.66 -12.90
C ASP A 120 -14.98 -11.51 -13.57
N GLN A 121 -14.31 -10.56 -14.24
CA GLN A 121 -14.89 -9.35 -14.85
C GLN A 121 -16.09 -9.59 -15.79
N GLY A 122 -16.15 -10.76 -16.43
CA GLY A 122 -17.29 -11.15 -17.28
C GLY A 122 -18.58 -11.39 -16.48
N ARG A 123 -18.45 -11.90 -15.25
CA ARG A 123 -19.55 -12.22 -14.33
C ARG A 123 -19.81 -11.10 -13.31
N LEU A 124 -18.76 -10.35 -12.96
CA LEU A 124 -18.75 -9.33 -11.93
C LEU A 124 -18.37 -7.96 -12.53
N PRO A 125 -19.36 -7.17 -13.02
CA PRO A 125 -19.08 -5.92 -13.71
C PRO A 125 -18.36 -4.85 -12.88
N HIS A 126 -18.49 -4.89 -11.55
CA HIS A 126 -17.82 -3.96 -10.65
C HIS A 126 -16.29 -4.04 -10.79
N LEU A 127 -15.72 -5.22 -11.03
CA LEU A 127 -14.26 -5.36 -11.18
C LEU A 127 -13.71 -4.51 -12.33
N ARG A 128 -14.45 -4.36 -13.44
CA ARG A 128 -14.07 -3.46 -14.54
C ARG A 128 -14.12 -1.99 -14.13
N GLN A 129 -15.12 -1.63 -13.33
CA GLN A 129 -15.28 -0.26 -12.84
C GLN A 129 -14.17 0.11 -11.86
N GLU A 130 -13.79 -0.83 -10.98
CA GLU A 130 -12.68 -0.67 -10.03
C GLU A 130 -11.33 -0.56 -10.77
N ILE A 131 -11.06 -1.43 -11.73
CA ILE A 131 -9.84 -1.34 -12.56
C ILE A 131 -9.79 0.02 -13.28
N SER A 132 -10.90 0.46 -13.88
CA SER A 132 -10.96 1.76 -14.56
C SER A 132 -10.75 2.95 -13.61
N LEU A 133 -11.28 2.89 -12.39
CA LEU A 133 -11.02 3.89 -11.35
C LEU A 133 -9.54 3.89 -10.96
N LEU A 134 -8.92 2.72 -10.76
CA LEU A 134 -7.52 2.58 -10.40
C LEU A 134 -6.58 3.06 -11.52
N GLU A 135 -6.90 2.78 -12.78
CA GLU A 135 -6.17 3.32 -13.95
C GLU A 135 -6.14 4.85 -13.93
N ARG A 136 -7.29 5.48 -13.63
CA ARG A 136 -7.39 6.94 -13.51
C ARG A 136 -6.63 7.46 -12.29
N ALA A 137 -6.69 6.75 -11.17
CA ALA A 137 -5.98 7.12 -9.94
C ALA A 137 -4.46 7.07 -10.12
N VAL A 138 -3.95 6.02 -10.78
CA VAL A 138 -2.53 5.89 -11.14
C VAL A 138 -2.11 7.03 -12.07
N LYS A 139 -2.89 7.31 -13.13
CA LYS A 139 -2.60 8.42 -14.06
C LYS A 139 -2.60 9.80 -13.38
N ALA A 140 -3.37 9.95 -12.31
CA ALA A 140 -3.48 11.17 -11.53
C ALA A 140 -2.50 11.24 -10.34
N ASP A 141 -1.53 10.32 -10.25
CA ASP A 141 -0.54 10.22 -9.18
C ASP A 141 -1.15 10.21 -7.77
N LYS A 142 -2.28 9.51 -7.62
CA LYS A 142 -2.96 9.34 -6.33
C LYS A 142 -2.24 8.27 -5.51
N ALA A 143 -2.22 8.47 -4.18
CA ALA A 143 -1.80 7.42 -3.27
C ALA A 143 -2.82 6.27 -3.27
N ILE A 144 -2.36 5.03 -3.48
CA ILE A 144 -3.23 3.84 -3.51
C ILE A 144 -2.64 2.75 -2.63
N LEU A 145 -3.45 2.20 -1.73
CA LEU A 145 -3.15 1.00 -0.96
C LEU A 145 -4.10 -0.12 -1.39
N GLY A 146 -3.56 -1.16 -2.02
CA GLY A 146 -4.29 -2.39 -2.33
C GLY A 146 -3.95 -3.51 -1.35
N VAL A 147 -4.97 -4.19 -0.82
CA VAL A 147 -4.83 -5.33 0.09
C VAL A 147 -5.44 -6.57 -0.55
N CYS A 148 -4.70 -7.69 -0.60
CA CYS A 148 -5.14 -8.94 -1.23
C CYS A 148 -5.69 -8.72 -2.65
N LEU A 149 -7.00 -8.91 -2.89
CA LEU A 149 -7.68 -8.60 -4.16
C LEU A 149 -7.38 -7.17 -4.62
N GLY A 150 -7.42 -6.18 -3.74
CA GLY A 150 -7.11 -4.79 -4.10
C GLY A 150 -5.70 -4.60 -4.67
N ALA A 151 -4.71 -5.36 -4.20
CA ALA A 151 -3.36 -5.33 -4.78
C ALA A 151 -3.34 -5.93 -6.19
N GLN A 152 -4.12 -6.97 -6.43
CA GLN A 152 -4.25 -7.61 -7.74
C GLN A 152 -4.99 -6.70 -8.73
N LEU A 153 -6.06 -6.03 -8.29
CA LEU A 153 -6.78 -5.04 -9.10
C LEU A 153 -5.87 -3.87 -9.49
N LEU A 154 -5.07 -3.37 -8.55
CA LEU A 154 -4.07 -2.34 -8.83
C LEU A 154 -3.00 -2.82 -9.82
N ALA A 155 -2.55 -4.07 -9.68
CA ALA A 155 -1.60 -4.66 -10.63
C ALA A 155 -2.21 -4.75 -12.05
N ALA A 156 -3.45 -5.20 -12.16
CA ALA A 156 -4.16 -5.27 -13.44
C ALA A 156 -4.39 -3.89 -14.06
N ALA A 157 -4.77 -2.89 -13.27
CA ALA A 157 -4.93 -1.50 -13.71
C ALA A 157 -3.64 -0.88 -14.24
N ALA A 158 -2.49 -1.37 -13.78
CA ALA A 158 -1.19 -0.95 -14.28
C ALA A 158 -0.62 -1.86 -15.38
N GLY A 159 -1.44 -2.76 -15.93
CA GLY A 159 -1.12 -3.61 -17.07
C GLY A 159 -0.36 -4.90 -16.73
N ALA A 160 -0.28 -5.27 -15.45
CA ALA A 160 0.36 -6.52 -15.04
C ALA A 160 -0.57 -7.73 -15.25
N GLU A 161 0.03 -8.88 -15.56
CA GLU A 161 -0.69 -10.15 -15.54
C GLU A 161 -0.92 -10.60 -14.09
N VAL A 162 -2.19 -10.90 -13.77
CA VAL A 162 -2.63 -11.57 -12.54
C VAL A 162 -3.09 -12.99 -12.89
N LYS A 163 -2.59 -13.99 -12.17
CA LYS A 163 -2.93 -15.40 -12.43
C LYS A 163 -2.91 -16.25 -11.16
N PRO A 164 -3.59 -17.41 -11.17
CA PRO A 164 -3.44 -18.39 -10.10
C PRO A 164 -1.98 -18.78 -9.88
N GLY A 165 -1.59 -18.90 -8.63
CA GLY A 165 -0.25 -19.31 -8.20
C GLY A 165 -0.29 -20.27 -7.01
N GLU A 166 0.82 -20.33 -6.29
CA GLU A 166 0.90 -21.15 -5.08
C GLU A 166 0.11 -20.49 -3.94
N LYS A 167 -0.66 -21.29 -3.20
CA LYS A 167 -1.45 -20.82 -2.08
C LYS A 167 -0.56 -20.51 -0.88
N GLU A 168 -0.71 -19.30 -0.36
CA GLU A 168 0.00 -18.80 0.81
C GLU A 168 -1.05 -18.49 1.89
N ILE A 169 -1.13 -19.36 2.91
CA ILE A 169 -2.10 -19.28 4.01
C ILE A 169 -1.36 -19.31 5.35
N GLY A 170 -1.49 -18.24 6.13
CA GLY A 170 -0.94 -18.11 7.47
C GLY A 170 0.14 -17.03 7.59
N TRP A 171 0.89 -17.07 8.69
CA TRP A 171 2.00 -16.14 8.94
C TRP A 171 3.24 -16.61 8.17
N ILE A 172 3.63 -15.82 7.17
CA ILE A 172 4.72 -16.14 6.26
C ILE A 172 5.82 -15.08 6.39
N PRO A 173 7.10 -15.49 6.47
CA PRO A 173 8.20 -14.55 6.47
C PRO A 173 8.35 -13.88 5.10
N VAL A 174 8.38 -12.54 5.11
CA VAL A 174 8.63 -11.72 3.92
C VAL A 174 9.94 -10.95 4.06
N HIS A 175 10.63 -10.77 2.92
CA HIS A 175 11.94 -10.14 2.84
C HIS A 175 11.91 -8.88 1.98
N LYS A 176 12.37 -7.75 2.54
CA LYS A 176 12.45 -6.50 1.80
C LYS A 176 13.40 -6.65 0.62
N MET A 177 12.96 -6.19 -0.54
CA MET A 177 13.85 -6.00 -1.68
C MET A 177 14.81 -4.83 -1.40
N PRO A 178 16.03 -4.83 -1.97
CA PRO A 178 17.02 -3.77 -1.73
C PRO A 178 16.49 -2.35 -1.99
N ASP A 179 15.66 -2.18 -3.04
CA ASP A 179 15.10 -0.87 -3.39
C ASP A 179 14.08 -0.35 -2.37
N ALA A 180 13.50 -1.22 -1.54
CA ALA A 180 12.57 -0.81 -0.48
C ALA A 180 13.23 0.09 0.59
N CYS A 181 14.56 0.13 0.65
CA CYS A 181 15.30 1.03 1.53
C CYS A 181 15.19 2.52 1.13
N LYS A 182 14.87 2.80 -0.14
CA LYS A 182 14.68 4.17 -0.66
C LYS A 182 13.23 4.64 -0.52
N ASP A 183 12.31 3.70 -0.34
CA ASP A 183 10.88 3.97 -0.25
C ASP A 183 10.51 4.62 1.10
N PRO A 184 9.79 5.76 1.13
CA PRO A 184 9.50 6.49 2.35
C PRO A 184 8.62 5.71 3.36
N VAL A 185 7.81 4.77 2.86
CA VAL A 185 6.91 3.90 3.64
C VAL A 185 7.66 2.64 4.07
N LEU A 186 8.23 1.90 3.12
CA LEU A 186 8.81 0.57 3.38
C LEU A 186 10.15 0.63 4.12
N ARG A 187 10.89 1.75 4.06
CA ARG A 187 12.20 1.87 4.74
C ARG A 187 12.12 1.67 6.25
N ARG A 188 10.96 1.93 6.86
CA ARG A 188 10.74 1.81 8.32
C ARG A 188 10.49 0.37 8.78
N LEU A 189 10.13 -0.53 7.88
CA LEU A 189 9.93 -1.94 8.20
C LEU A 189 11.28 -2.64 8.43
N PRO A 190 11.36 -3.71 9.24
CA PRO A 190 12.56 -4.52 9.34
C PRO A 190 12.85 -5.24 8.01
N GLU A 191 14.09 -5.70 7.81
CA GLU A 191 14.50 -6.43 6.60
C GLU A 191 13.67 -7.70 6.37
N LYS A 192 13.34 -8.40 7.46
CA LYS A 192 12.49 -9.58 7.48
C LYS A 192 11.41 -9.40 8.54
N PHE A 193 10.16 -9.72 8.21
CA PHE A 193 9.04 -9.75 9.17
C PHE A 193 8.03 -10.82 8.80
N GLN A 194 7.12 -11.12 9.73
CA GLN A 194 5.98 -11.99 9.50
C GLN A 194 4.82 -11.16 8.95
N ALA A 195 4.22 -11.62 7.86
CA ALA A 195 3.00 -11.05 7.31
C ALA A 195 1.95 -12.16 7.19
N LEU A 196 0.69 -11.82 7.47
CA LEU A 196 -0.41 -12.72 7.25
C LEU A 196 -0.71 -12.76 5.74
N MET A 197 -0.60 -13.95 5.15
CA MET A 197 -0.98 -14.22 3.77
C MET A 197 -2.23 -15.08 3.76
N TRP A 198 -3.18 -14.72 2.89
CA TRP A 198 -4.38 -15.50 2.62
C TRP A 198 -4.78 -15.30 1.16
N HIS A 199 -3.95 -15.80 0.24
CA HIS A 199 -4.23 -15.69 -1.20
C HIS A 199 -3.75 -16.91 -1.97
N GLY A 200 -4.39 -17.14 -3.12
CA GLY A 200 -3.99 -18.15 -4.11
C GLY A 200 -3.50 -17.58 -5.43
N ASP A 201 -3.69 -16.27 -5.65
CA ASP A 201 -3.34 -15.59 -6.89
C ASP A 201 -2.10 -14.73 -6.72
N HIS A 202 -1.32 -14.62 -7.80
CA HIS A 202 -0.05 -13.91 -7.87
C HIS A 202 -0.07 -12.98 -9.08
N PHE A 203 0.73 -11.92 -9.02
CA PHE A 203 0.90 -10.98 -10.13
C PHE A 203 2.37 -10.78 -10.48
N SER A 204 2.62 -10.57 -11.77
CA SER A 204 3.96 -10.36 -12.31
C SER A 204 4.54 -9.00 -11.93
N TRP A 205 5.88 -8.89 -11.89
CA TRP A 205 6.54 -7.60 -11.71
C TRP A 205 6.19 -6.68 -12.86
N PHE A 206 5.77 -5.46 -12.51
CA PHE A 206 5.60 -4.38 -13.47
C PHE A 206 6.15 -3.09 -12.85
N PRO A 207 6.85 -2.26 -13.64
CA PRO A 207 7.26 -0.94 -13.17
C PRO A 207 6.03 -0.01 -13.14
N ILE A 208 5.60 0.41 -11.94
CA ILE A 208 4.51 1.39 -11.76
C ILE A 208 4.98 2.81 -12.07
N TRP A 209 6.29 3.03 -12.20
CA TRP A 209 6.91 4.35 -12.33
C TRP A 209 7.91 4.35 -13.50
N ARG A 210 7.59 5.11 -14.55
CA ARG A 210 8.52 5.56 -15.59
C ARG A 210 8.35 7.06 -15.78
#